data_AF-A0A2T9JPI9-F1
#
_entry.id   AF-A0A2T9JPI9-F1
#
_cell.length_a   1.000
_cell.length_b   1.000
_cell.length_c   1.000
_cell.angle_alpha   90.00
_cell.angle_beta   90.00
_cell.angle_gamma   90.00
#
_symmetry.space_group_name_H-M   'P 1'
#
loop_
_entity.id
_entity.type
_entity.pdbx_description
1 polymer ?
#
loop_
_entity_poly.entity_id
_entity_poly.type
_entity_poly.pdbx_seq_one_letter_code
_entity_poly.pdbx_strand_id
1 'polypeptide(L)'
;MFSSVFFAAALLQASPVLPPKECRDDNHADRCAPEDRARVVAKLGMASADAEAKAGVEAYRAFFVDGYGRDRPAIAFERRPGEPPKAVVYAQGRKLEAPTSLTAWNRVKADAQFADRALPPLPAPKPGAETPLNICLHGWVSSVEIVNAHSRSGAPDTVRARTENACDPGLTTQFTFELATLAIQQFPACEALSETKHRNDIERLAACTLLHGDTLAAAGFSSQTGGRLDLRTDLEPAQAWKNWIGTNAVAKLDWNGQITEDDLRRANNVGKFLAAEGAKARLSLYSDRIEGMDGRTVKVTGRLYRISLSEHQVRDWAPSEQTWIWDTGLREWMLKSWTIGAFTVAK
;
A
#
# COMPACT_ATOMS: atom_id res chain seq x y z
N MET A 1 -29.09 64.13 23.54
CA MET A 1 -29.55 62.75 23.82
C MET A 1 -29.12 61.90 22.63
N PHE A 2 -28.13 61.03 22.83
CA PHE A 2 -27.56 60.19 21.78
C PHE A 2 -28.33 58.88 21.71
N SER A 3 -28.95 58.57 20.57
CA SER A 3 -29.46 57.24 20.25
C SER A 3 -28.46 56.53 19.35
N SER A 4 -27.76 55.55 19.92
CA SER A 4 -26.90 54.62 19.19
C SER A 4 -27.76 53.48 18.62
N VAL A 5 -27.72 53.30 17.30
CA VAL A 5 -28.25 52.13 16.62
C VAL A 5 -27.18 51.04 16.64
N PHE A 6 -27.42 49.94 17.34
CA PHE A 6 -26.60 48.73 17.25
C PHE A 6 -27.07 47.90 16.06
N PHE A 7 -26.22 47.75 15.04
CA PHE A 7 -26.36 46.73 14.00
C PHE A 7 -25.81 45.41 14.54
N ALA A 8 -26.68 44.43 14.78
CA ALA A 8 -26.28 43.05 15.01
C ALA A 8 -26.00 42.39 13.65
N ALA A 9 -24.72 42.17 13.33
CA ALA A 9 -24.31 41.34 12.21
C ALA A 9 -24.46 39.87 12.61
N ALA A 10 -25.48 39.20 12.08
CA ALA A 10 -25.66 37.76 12.21
C ALA A 10 -24.66 37.04 11.28
N LEU A 11 -23.61 36.46 11.85
CA LEU A 11 -22.74 35.50 11.17
C LEU A 11 -23.53 34.19 11.00
N LEU A 12 -24.14 34.01 9.84
CA LEU A 12 -24.61 32.71 9.37
C LEU A 12 -23.38 31.82 9.15
N GLN A 13 -23.06 30.98 10.13
CA GLN A 13 -22.14 29.86 9.95
C GLN A 13 -22.81 28.87 8.99
N ALA A 14 -22.46 28.94 7.72
CA ALA A 14 -22.80 27.89 6.77
C ALA A 14 -22.14 26.60 7.26
N SER A 15 -22.95 25.58 7.55
CA SER A 15 -22.45 24.25 7.86
C SER A 15 -21.54 23.80 6.71
N PRO A 16 -20.35 23.20 6.99
CA PRO A 16 -19.46 22.75 5.95
C PRO A 16 -20.20 21.73 5.07
N VAL A 17 -20.28 22.03 3.77
CA VAL A 17 -20.82 21.11 2.78
C VAL A 17 -19.92 19.88 2.74
N LEU A 18 -20.45 18.72 3.09
CA LEU A 18 -19.69 17.48 3.01
C LEU A 18 -19.38 17.15 1.55
N PRO A 19 -18.17 16.66 1.24
CA PRO A 19 -17.81 16.24 -0.11
C PRO A 19 -18.74 15.14 -0.62
N PRO A 20 -18.85 14.94 -1.95
CA PRO A 20 -19.61 13.84 -2.52
C PRO A 20 -19.19 12.48 -1.95
N LYS A 21 -20.10 11.49 -1.89
CA LYS A 21 -19.83 10.18 -1.25
C LYS A 21 -18.66 9.46 -1.95
N GLU A 22 -18.61 9.56 -3.26
CA GLU A 22 -17.59 9.04 -4.15
C GLU A 22 -16.19 9.65 -3.91
N CYS A 23 -16.12 10.81 -3.26
CA CYS A 23 -14.88 11.51 -2.93
C CYS A 23 -14.39 11.23 -1.50
N ARG A 24 -15.21 10.58 -0.66
CA ARG A 24 -14.90 10.37 0.75
C ARG A 24 -14.18 9.05 0.98
N ASP A 25 -13.09 9.12 1.72
CA ASP A 25 -12.49 7.94 2.35
C ASP A 25 -13.12 7.64 3.73
N ASP A 26 -12.63 6.58 4.38
CA ASP A 26 -13.08 6.16 5.71
C ASP A 26 -12.83 7.19 6.82
N ASN A 27 -11.93 8.16 6.61
CA ASN A 27 -11.67 9.26 7.55
C ASN A 27 -12.51 10.51 7.21
N HIS A 28 -13.46 10.39 6.27
CA HIS A 28 -14.26 11.48 5.72
C HIS A 28 -13.45 12.59 5.03
N ALA A 29 -12.20 12.33 4.64
CA ALA A 29 -11.39 13.27 3.90
C ALA A 29 -11.89 13.39 2.46
N ASP A 30 -11.86 14.61 1.92
CA ASP A 30 -12.19 14.88 0.52
C ASP A 30 -11.01 14.55 -0.41
N ARG A 31 -11.11 13.43 -1.12
CA ARG A 31 -10.10 12.96 -2.09
C ARG A 31 -10.29 13.55 -3.49
N CYS A 32 -11.33 14.35 -3.70
CA CYS A 32 -11.55 15.13 -4.92
C CYS A 32 -10.98 16.54 -4.82
N ALA A 33 -10.63 17.00 -3.61
CA ALA A 33 -10.02 18.30 -3.40
C ALA A 33 -8.70 18.45 -4.21
N PRO A 34 -8.54 19.53 -4.99
CA PRO A 34 -7.31 19.77 -5.74
C PRO A 34 -6.06 19.81 -4.86
N GLU A 35 -6.19 20.27 -3.61
CA GLU A 35 -5.10 20.32 -2.63
C GLU A 35 -4.66 18.92 -2.21
N ASP A 36 -5.60 17.98 -2.02
CA ASP A 36 -5.27 16.58 -1.71
C ASP A 36 -4.54 15.94 -2.89
N ARG A 37 -5.00 16.21 -4.12
CA ARG A 37 -4.31 15.75 -5.33
C ARG A 37 -2.88 16.27 -5.41
N ALA A 38 -2.69 17.57 -5.25
CA ALA A 38 -1.37 18.20 -5.30
C ALA A 38 -0.45 17.63 -4.21
N ARG A 39 -0.97 17.41 -2.99
CA ARG A 39 -0.25 16.77 -1.88
C ARG A 39 0.22 15.37 -2.24
N VAL A 40 -0.66 14.52 -2.80
CA VAL A 40 -0.30 13.14 -3.19
C VAL A 40 0.73 13.14 -4.31
N VAL A 41 0.52 13.93 -5.36
CA VAL A 41 1.45 14.08 -6.50
C VAL A 41 2.84 14.50 -6.00
N ALA A 42 2.91 15.51 -5.13
CA ALA A 42 4.17 15.96 -4.53
C ALA A 42 4.83 14.88 -3.66
N LYS A 43 4.07 14.22 -2.79
CA LYS A 43 4.56 13.13 -1.92
C LYS A 43 5.16 11.96 -2.71
N LEU A 44 4.60 11.67 -3.88
CA LEU A 44 5.06 10.59 -4.76
C LEU A 44 6.14 11.03 -5.75
N GLY A 45 6.54 12.30 -5.75
CA GLY A 45 7.53 12.84 -6.69
C GLY A 45 7.06 12.82 -8.14
N MET A 46 5.75 12.91 -8.37
CA MET A 46 5.14 12.93 -9.70
C MET A 46 5.04 14.36 -10.23
N ALA A 47 5.08 14.54 -11.55
CA ALA A 47 4.70 15.79 -12.17
C ALA A 47 3.16 15.90 -12.22
N SER A 48 2.64 17.12 -12.08
CA SER A 48 1.20 17.38 -12.25
C SER A 48 0.70 16.97 -13.65
N ALA A 49 -0.58 16.65 -13.76
CA ALA A 49 -1.20 16.30 -15.04
C ALA A 49 -1.02 17.42 -16.09
N ASP A 50 -1.15 18.69 -15.69
CA ASP A 50 -0.94 19.84 -16.58
C ASP A 50 0.51 19.97 -17.07
N ALA A 51 1.48 19.72 -16.19
CA ALA A 51 2.89 19.74 -16.59
C ALA A 51 3.20 18.64 -17.61
N GLU A 52 2.60 17.47 -17.44
CA GLU A 52 2.80 16.32 -18.34
C GLU A 52 2.04 16.52 -19.65
N ALA A 53 0.86 17.15 -19.59
CA ALA A 53 0.11 17.59 -20.76
C ALA A 53 0.98 18.54 -21.62
N LYS A 54 1.56 19.58 -21.00
CA LYS A 54 2.46 20.54 -21.66
C LYS A 54 3.72 19.90 -22.22
N ALA A 55 4.23 18.85 -21.58
CA ALA A 55 5.39 18.10 -22.04
C ALA A 55 5.05 17.10 -23.18
N GLY A 56 3.79 17.02 -23.61
CA GLY A 56 3.36 16.12 -24.68
C GLY A 56 3.31 14.65 -24.26
N VAL A 57 3.25 14.36 -22.97
CA VAL A 57 3.23 12.99 -22.45
C VAL A 57 1.81 12.44 -22.53
N GLU A 58 1.67 11.25 -23.11
CA GLU A 58 0.44 10.45 -23.04
C GLU A 58 0.51 9.58 -21.79
N ALA A 59 -0.40 9.77 -20.83
CA ALA A 59 -0.35 9.04 -19.56
C ALA A 59 -1.73 8.61 -19.05
N TYR A 60 -1.76 7.44 -18.39
CA TYR A 60 -2.92 6.86 -17.73
C TYR A 60 -2.52 6.54 -16.29
N ARG A 61 -2.99 7.36 -15.34
CA ARG A 61 -2.54 7.34 -13.95
C ARG A 61 -3.66 6.90 -13.04
N ALA A 62 -3.35 6.02 -12.10
CA ALA A 62 -4.22 5.59 -11.04
C ALA A 62 -3.63 5.95 -9.69
N PHE A 63 -4.47 6.46 -8.80
CA PHE A 63 -4.14 6.82 -7.43
C PHE A 63 -5.12 6.11 -6.51
N PHE A 64 -4.64 5.68 -5.35
CA PHE A 64 -5.45 4.87 -4.45
C PHE A 64 -5.26 5.30 -3.00
N VAL A 65 -6.37 5.25 -2.27
CA VAL A 65 -6.44 5.38 -0.83
C VAL A 65 -7.09 4.11 -0.30
N ASP A 66 -6.42 3.41 0.60
CA ASP A 66 -6.99 2.19 1.19
C ASP A 66 -8.12 2.51 2.18
N GLY A 67 -8.85 1.47 2.61
CA GLY A 67 -9.90 1.58 3.63
C GLY A 67 -9.43 1.96 5.04
N TYR A 68 -8.22 2.50 5.20
CA TYR A 68 -7.77 3.17 6.42
C TYR A 68 -7.31 4.61 6.14
N GLY A 69 -7.62 5.14 4.97
CA GLY A 69 -7.25 6.49 4.55
C GLY A 69 -5.78 6.66 4.17
N ARG A 70 -5.04 5.56 3.92
CA ARG A 70 -3.61 5.62 3.59
C ARG A 70 -3.42 5.66 2.07
N ASP A 71 -2.69 6.67 1.61
CA ASP A 71 -2.25 6.72 0.21
C ASP A 71 -1.41 5.46 -0.09
N ARG A 72 -1.73 4.80 -1.21
CA ARG A 72 -0.97 3.68 -1.75
C ARG A 72 -0.10 4.17 -2.92
N PRO A 73 0.81 3.34 -3.46
CA PRO A 73 1.56 3.72 -4.65
C PRO A 73 0.61 4.10 -5.79
N ALA A 74 0.97 5.14 -6.53
CA ALA A 74 0.31 5.46 -7.78
C ALA A 74 0.90 4.62 -8.91
N ILE A 75 0.08 4.34 -9.91
CA ILE A 75 0.44 3.53 -11.06
C ILE A 75 0.24 4.39 -12.29
N ALA A 76 1.21 4.40 -13.19
CA ALA A 76 1.09 5.10 -14.45
C ALA A 76 1.52 4.20 -15.60
N PHE A 77 0.74 4.21 -16.68
CA PHE A 77 1.24 3.85 -17.99
C PHE A 77 1.51 5.15 -18.73
N GLU A 78 2.77 5.43 -19.03
CA GLU A 78 3.17 6.71 -19.64
C GLU A 78 4.04 6.49 -20.90
N ARG A 79 3.84 7.37 -21.88
CA ARG A 79 4.63 7.44 -23.11
C ARG A 79 5.05 8.87 -23.35
N ARG A 80 6.35 9.14 -23.20
CA ARG A 80 6.95 10.44 -23.50
C ARG A 80 7.22 10.56 -25.00
N PRO A 81 7.23 11.78 -25.57
CA PRO A 81 7.58 11.96 -26.98
C PRO A 81 8.93 11.32 -27.33
N GLY A 82 8.95 10.46 -28.34
CA GLY A 82 10.16 9.75 -28.79
C GLY A 82 10.56 8.53 -27.98
N GLU A 83 9.83 8.19 -26.91
CA GLU A 83 10.12 7.03 -26.05
C GLU A 83 9.06 5.92 -26.19
N PRO A 84 9.42 4.65 -25.99
CA PRO A 84 8.44 3.57 -25.89
C PRO A 84 7.57 3.73 -24.62
N PRO A 85 6.34 3.18 -24.61
CA PRO A 85 5.50 3.20 -23.41
C PRO A 85 6.11 2.39 -22.28
N LYS A 86 5.90 2.85 -21.05
CA LYS A 86 6.36 2.20 -19.82
C LYS A 86 5.28 2.17 -18.75
N ALA A 87 5.37 1.15 -17.90
CA ALA A 87 4.63 1.04 -16.67
C ALA A 87 5.50 1.59 -15.56
N VAL A 88 4.93 2.44 -14.71
CA VAL A 88 5.62 3.13 -13.64
C VAL A 88 4.81 3.00 -12.37
N VAL A 89 5.47 2.58 -11.29
CA VAL A 89 4.89 2.55 -9.96
C VAL A 89 5.60 3.61 -9.12
N TYR A 90 4.86 4.61 -8.69
CA TYR A 90 5.32 5.71 -7.86
C TYR A 90 4.95 5.44 -6.40
N ALA A 91 5.95 5.29 -5.55
CA ALA A 91 5.81 5.21 -4.10
C ALA A 91 6.68 6.28 -3.43
N GLN A 92 6.41 6.58 -2.16
CA GLN A 92 7.18 7.58 -1.43
C GLN A 92 8.65 7.15 -1.34
N GLY A 93 9.55 7.92 -1.98
CA GLY A 93 10.98 7.62 -2.01
C GLY A 93 11.39 6.45 -2.93
N ARG A 94 10.46 5.90 -3.74
CA ARG A 94 10.76 4.79 -4.65
C ARG A 94 9.96 4.91 -5.94
N LYS A 95 10.63 4.69 -7.07
CA LYS A 95 10.04 4.57 -8.40
C LYS A 95 10.44 3.23 -9.01
N LEU A 96 9.48 2.47 -9.52
CA LEU A 96 9.71 1.28 -10.34
C LEU A 96 9.31 1.60 -11.78
N GLU A 97 10.15 1.25 -12.75
CA GLU A 97 9.89 1.48 -14.17
C GLU A 97 10.17 0.20 -14.95
N ALA A 98 9.26 -0.18 -15.84
CA ALA A 98 9.43 -1.30 -16.74
C ALA A 98 8.86 -0.95 -18.12
N PRO A 99 9.47 -1.43 -19.22
CA PRO A 99 8.89 -1.29 -20.55
C PRO A 99 7.51 -1.96 -20.59
N THR A 100 6.57 -1.36 -21.31
CA THR A 100 5.23 -1.94 -21.51
C THR A 100 5.13 -2.58 -22.87
N SER A 101 4.60 -3.80 -22.93
CA SER A 101 4.29 -4.44 -24.21
C SER A 101 3.23 -3.64 -25.00
N LEU A 102 3.28 -3.69 -26.33
CA LEU A 102 2.27 -3.03 -27.17
C LEU A 102 0.86 -3.53 -26.86
N THR A 103 0.71 -4.81 -26.53
CA THR A 103 -0.57 -5.42 -26.12
C THR A 103 -1.12 -4.76 -24.85
N ALA A 104 -0.31 -4.67 -23.80
CA ALA A 104 -0.71 -4.03 -22.54
C ALA A 104 -1.02 -2.54 -22.75
N TRP A 105 -0.18 -1.84 -23.52
CA TRP A 105 -0.42 -0.43 -23.84
C TRP A 105 -1.76 -0.24 -24.56
N ASN A 106 -2.02 -0.99 -25.62
CA ASN A 106 -3.28 -0.87 -26.38
C ASN A 106 -4.50 -1.24 -25.53
N ARG A 107 -4.37 -2.20 -24.62
CA ARG A 107 -5.43 -2.55 -23.65
C ARG A 107 -5.75 -1.35 -22.76
N VAL A 108 -4.73 -0.75 -22.12
CA VAL A 108 -4.88 0.48 -21.31
C VAL A 108 -5.59 1.58 -22.10
N LYS A 109 -5.16 1.84 -23.34
CA LYS A 109 -5.78 2.86 -24.20
C LYS A 109 -7.26 2.59 -24.47
N ALA A 110 -7.62 1.34 -24.74
CA ALA A 110 -8.98 0.94 -25.05
C ALA A 110 -9.90 1.13 -23.83
N ASP A 111 -9.47 0.68 -22.65
CA ASP A 111 -10.28 0.75 -21.44
C ASP A 111 -10.38 2.18 -20.89
N ALA A 112 -9.34 2.99 -21.08
CA ALA A 112 -9.31 4.40 -20.68
C ALA A 112 -10.35 5.28 -21.40
N GLN A 113 -10.98 4.80 -22.48
CA GLN A 113 -12.03 5.55 -23.17
C GLN A 113 -13.26 5.81 -22.29
N PHE A 114 -13.49 4.97 -21.29
CA PHE A 114 -14.68 5.02 -20.43
C PHE A 114 -14.37 5.20 -18.95
N ALA A 115 -13.10 5.16 -18.56
CA ALA A 115 -12.66 5.12 -17.17
C ALA A 115 -13.12 6.32 -16.32
N ASP A 116 -13.32 7.48 -16.94
CA ASP A 116 -13.75 8.74 -16.33
C ASP A 116 -15.26 9.01 -16.48
N ARG A 117 -16.04 8.03 -16.96
CA ARG A 117 -17.49 8.19 -17.15
C ARG A 117 -18.26 7.78 -15.90
N ALA A 118 -19.24 8.61 -15.52
CA ALA A 118 -20.24 8.23 -14.52
C ALA A 118 -21.18 7.14 -15.05
N LEU A 119 -21.34 6.08 -14.27
CA LEU A 119 -22.47 5.17 -14.45
C LEU A 119 -23.77 5.88 -14.00
N PRO A 120 -24.90 5.59 -14.68
CA PRO A 120 -26.19 6.07 -14.21
C PRO A 120 -26.49 5.47 -12.81
N PRO A 121 -27.20 6.21 -11.94
CA PRO A 121 -27.58 5.69 -10.64
C PRO A 121 -28.46 4.45 -10.78
N LEU A 122 -28.36 3.53 -9.82
CA LEU A 122 -29.24 2.37 -9.76
C LEU A 122 -30.71 2.83 -9.64
N PRO A 123 -31.66 2.12 -10.26
CA PRO A 123 -33.09 2.41 -10.08
C PRO A 123 -33.45 2.38 -8.59
N ALA A 124 -34.34 3.28 -8.17
CA ALA A 124 -34.86 3.25 -6.81
C ALA A 124 -35.50 1.87 -6.54
N PRO A 125 -35.31 1.29 -5.33
CA PRO A 125 -35.99 0.07 -4.93
C PRO A 125 -37.50 0.22 -5.12
N LYS A 126 -38.17 -0.84 -5.56
CA LYS A 126 -39.64 -0.83 -5.66
C LYS A 126 -40.25 -0.62 -4.26
N PRO A 127 -41.36 0.12 -4.14
CA PRO A 127 -42.06 0.25 -2.86
C PRO A 127 -42.39 -1.13 -2.28
N GLY A 128 -42.00 -1.39 -1.04
CA GLY A 128 -42.20 -2.68 -0.37
C GLY A 128 -41.15 -3.76 -0.66
N ALA A 129 -40.14 -3.48 -1.51
CA ALA A 129 -38.99 -4.37 -1.63
C ALA A 129 -38.06 -4.19 -0.43
N GLU A 130 -37.64 -5.30 0.19
CA GLU A 130 -36.51 -5.29 1.11
C GLU A 130 -35.29 -4.76 0.36
N THR A 131 -34.80 -3.59 0.76
CA THR A 131 -33.54 -3.08 0.21
C THR A 131 -32.45 -3.82 0.95
N PRO A 132 -31.62 -4.65 0.28
CA PRO A 132 -30.52 -5.32 0.95
C PRO A 132 -29.63 -4.25 1.59
N LEU A 133 -29.36 -4.42 2.89
CA LEU A 133 -28.48 -3.55 3.64
C LEU A 133 -27.05 -3.76 3.14
N ASN A 134 -26.62 -2.96 2.16
CA ASN A 134 -25.26 -2.98 1.66
C ASN A 134 -24.36 -2.20 2.62
N ILE A 135 -23.73 -2.89 3.56
CA ILE A 135 -22.68 -2.30 4.40
C ILE A 135 -21.37 -2.37 3.61
N CYS A 136 -20.86 -1.21 3.20
CA CYS A 136 -19.49 -1.09 2.73
C CYS A 136 -18.59 -0.74 3.91
N LEU A 137 -17.76 -1.71 4.32
CA LEU A 137 -16.75 -1.50 5.35
C LEU A 137 -15.38 -1.36 4.68
N HIS A 138 -14.59 -0.35 5.04
CA HIS A 138 -13.25 -0.14 4.50
C HIS A 138 -13.20 0.13 3.00
N GLY A 139 -14.01 1.10 2.56
CA GLY A 139 -14.12 1.51 1.17
C GLY A 139 -12.80 2.10 0.67
N TRP A 140 -12.27 1.56 -0.43
CA TRP A 140 -11.12 2.15 -1.11
C TRP A 140 -11.58 3.31 -1.98
N VAL A 141 -10.77 4.37 -2.06
CA VAL A 141 -10.99 5.46 -3.01
C VAL A 141 -9.95 5.36 -4.11
N SER A 142 -10.42 5.36 -5.36
CA SER A 142 -9.58 5.27 -6.54
C SER A 142 -9.80 6.48 -7.43
N SER A 143 -8.72 7.02 -7.98
CA SER A 143 -8.81 8.12 -8.94
C SER A 143 -8.01 7.82 -10.17
N VAL A 144 -8.54 8.25 -11.31
CA VAL A 144 -7.85 8.22 -12.60
C VAL A 144 -7.48 9.63 -13.06
N GLU A 145 -6.31 9.78 -13.65
CA GLU A 145 -5.95 10.93 -14.50
C GLU A 145 -5.50 10.41 -15.87
N ILE A 146 -6.06 10.95 -16.93
CA ILE A 146 -5.76 10.57 -18.32
C ILE A 146 -5.27 11.82 -19.03
N VAL A 147 -4.03 11.79 -19.51
CA VAL A 147 -3.31 12.94 -20.05
C VAL A 147 -2.98 12.70 -21.52
N ASN A 148 -3.27 13.68 -22.38
CA ASN A 148 -3.05 13.68 -23.84
C ASN A 148 -3.52 12.41 -24.57
N ALA A 149 -4.54 11.72 -24.05
CA ALA A 149 -5.13 10.56 -24.69
C ALA A 149 -6.39 10.95 -25.46
N HIS A 150 -6.63 10.30 -26.61
CA HIS A 150 -7.86 10.53 -27.37
C HIS A 150 -9.11 10.17 -26.56
N SER A 151 -10.03 11.12 -26.45
CA SER A 151 -11.39 10.90 -25.95
C SER A 151 -12.26 10.30 -27.06
N ARG A 152 -13.33 9.57 -26.69
CA ARG A 152 -14.29 9.02 -27.65
C ARG A 152 -15.01 10.10 -28.46
N SER A 153 -15.18 11.29 -27.89
CA SER A 153 -15.83 12.44 -28.54
C SER A 153 -14.90 13.20 -29.50
N GLY A 154 -13.60 12.89 -29.53
CA GLY A 154 -12.59 13.66 -30.27
C GLY A 154 -12.38 15.08 -29.73
N ALA A 155 -12.97 15.41 -28.57
CA ALA A 155 -12.84 16.70 -27.92
C ALA A 155 -11.44 16.85 -27.28
N PRO A 156 -10.88 18.08 -27.25
CA PRO A 156 -9.48 18.35 -26.91
C PRO A 156 -9.19 18.33 -25.39
N ASP A 157 -9.81 17.42 -24.62
CA ASP A 157 -9.52 17.32 -23.19
C ASP A 157 -8.12 16.75 -23.00
N THR A 158 -7.15 17.63 -22.82
CA THR A 158 -5.74 17.28 -22.59
C THR A 158 -5.55 16.56 -21.26
N VAL A 159 -6.47 16.76 -20.31
CA VAL A 159 -6.52 16.06 -19.02
C VAL A 159 -7.96 15.70 -18.70
N ARG A 160 -8.21 14.42 -18.42
CA ARG A 160 -9.49 13.91 -17.90
C ARG A 160 -9.26 13.24 -16.56
N ALA A 161 -10.14 13.46 -15.59
CA ALA A 161 -9.98 12.89 -14.26
C ALA A 161 -11.32 12.53 -13.63
N ARG A 162 -11.29 11.50 -12.79
CA ARG A 162 -12.44 11.07 -11.99
C ARG A 162 -11.96 10.37 -10.73
N THR A 163 -12.74 10.47 -9.66
CA THR A 163 -12.55 9.76 -8.41
C THR A 163 -13.82 9.00 -8.07
N GLU A 164 -13.66 7.76 -7.62
CA GLU A 164 -14.75 6.90 -7.18
C GLU A 164 -14.37 6.17 -5.90
N ASN A 165 -15.37 5.91 -5.06
CA ASN A 165 -15.27 5.01 -3.93
C ASN A 165 -15.71 3.61 -4.39
N ALA A 166 -14.95 2.58 -4.02
CA ALA A 166 -15.19 1.18 -4.36
C ALA A 166 -16.47 0.58 -3.71
N CYS A 167 -17.16 1.33 -2.85
CA CYS A 167 -18.44 0.91 -2.26
C CYS A 167 -19.58 0.81 -3.28
N ASP A 168 -19.47 1.49 -4.42
CA ASP A 168 -20.46 1.47 -5.49
C ASP A 168 -19.77 0.98 -6.78
N PRO A 169 -20.48 0.27 -7.69
CA PRO A 169 -19.91 -0.11 -8.97
C PRO A 169 -19.56 1.15 -9.77
N GLY A 170 -18.36 1.16 -10.36
CA GLY A 170 -17.83 2.33 -11.04
C GLY A 170 -16.74 1.96 -12.04
N LEU A 171 -16.70 2.71 -13.16
CA LEU A 171 -15.75 2.46 -14.25
C LEU A 171 -14.34 2.92 -13.90
N THR A 172 -14.20 3.93 -13.03
CA THR A 172 -12.89 4.40 -12.56
C THR A 172 -12.25 3.36 -11.65
N THR A 173 -12.99 2.84 -10.67
CA THR A 173 -12.47 1.79 -9.79
C THR A 173 -12.09 0.54 -10.59
N GLN A 174 -12.94 0.10 -11.52
CA GLN A 174 -12.63 -1.05 -12.37
C GLN A 174 -11.34 -0.84 -13.18
N PHE A 175 -11.24 0.29 -13.89
CA PHE A 175 -10.08 0.60 -14.72
C PHE A 175 -8.79 0.71 -13.90
N THR A 176 -8.84 1.39 -12.76
CA THR A 176 -7.65 1.58 -11.91
C THR A 176 -7.14 0.27 -11.31
N PHE A 177 -8.03 -0.66 -10.95
CA PHE A 177 -7.62 -2.01 -10.53
C PHE A 177 -7.03 -2.82 -11.69
N GLU A 178 -7.59 -2.71 -12.90
CA GLU A 178 -7.03 -3.34 -14.09
C GLU A 178 -5.63 -2.78 -14.43
N LEU A 179 -5.40 -1.48 -14.24
CA LEU A 179 -4.05 -0.90 -14.34
C LEU A 179 -3.07 -1.54 -13.35
N ALA A 180 -3.50 -1.86 -12.13
CA ALA A 180 -2.64 -2.53 -11.15
C ALA A 180 -2.28 -3.96 -11.58
N THR A 181 -3.24 -4.72 -12.06
CA THR A 181 -3.01 -6.07 -12.61
C THR A 181 -2.06 -6.03 -13.79
N LEU A 182 -2.28 -5.12 -14.76
CA LEU A 182 -1.41 -4.96 -15.93
C LEU A 182 0.00 -4.52 -15.54
N ALA A 183 0.13 -3.66 -14.52
CA ALA A 183 1.43 -3.22 -14.04
C ALA A 183 2.24 -4.39 -13.46
N ILE A 184 1.64 -5.25 -12.63
CA ILE A 184 2.35 -6.42 -12.06
C ILE A 184 2.96 -7.30 -13.14
N GLN A 185 2.22 -7.53 -14.23
CA GLN A 185 2.70 -8.32 -15.37
C GLN A 185 3.96 -7.71 -16.04
N GLN A 186 4.26 -6.43 -15.81
CA GLN A 186 5.48 -5.79 -16.31
C GLN A 186 6.66 -5.91 -15.34
N PHE A 187 6.44 -6.35 -14.10
CA PHE A 187 7.45 -6.42 -13.04
C PHE A 187 7.57 -7.85 -12.49
N PRO A 188 8.49 -8.69 -13.00
CA PRO A 188 8.62 -10.09 -12.58
C PRO A 188 8.78 -10.30 -11.07
N ALA A 189 9.46 -9.39 -10.38
CA ALA A 189 9.59 -9.44 -8.92
C ALA A 189 8.27 -9.18 -8.19
N CYS A 190 7.40 -8.32 -8.73
CA CYS A 190 6.08 -8.09 -8.16
C CYS A 190 5.14 -9.27 -8.44
N GLU A 191 5.26 -9.90 -9.60
CA GLU A 191 4.52 -11.12 -9.97
C GLU A 191 4.90 -12.30 -9.06
N ALA A 192 6.17 -12.41 -8.68
CA ALA A 192 6.66 -13.45 -7.76
C ALA A 192 6.14 -13.31 -6.32
N LEU A 193 5.47 -12.20 -5.97
CA LEU A 193 4.81 -12.04 -4.68
C LEU A 193 3.49 -12.84 -4.61
N SER A 194 3.27 -13.50 -3.49
CA SER A 194 2.11 -14.38 -3.27
C SER A 194 0.79 -13.62 -3.32
N GLU A 195 -0.11 -14.02 -4.23
CA GLU A 195 -1.42 -13.38 -4.39
C GLU A 195 -2.28 -13.53 -3.13
N THR A 196 -2.19 -14.68 -2.46
CA THR A 196 -3.00 -14.99 -1.27
C THR A 196 -2.57 -14.22 -0.01
N LYS A 197 -1.38 -13.62 -0.03
CA LYS A 197 -0.85 -12.79 1.08
C LYS A 197 -1.18 -11.31 0.92
N HIS A 198 -1.72 -10.90 -0.21
CA HIS A 198 -2.10 -9.52 -0.50
C HIS A 198 -3.59 -9.43 -0.76
N ARG A 199 -4.23 -8.32 -0.34
CA ARG A 199 -5.68 -8.15 -0.51
C ARG A 199 -6.07 -7.96 -1.98
N ASN A 200 -5.17 -7.35 -2.75
CA ASN A 200 -5.31 -7.03 -4.15
C ASN A 200 -3.92 -6.68 -4.74
N ASP A 201 -3.90 -6.43 -6.04
CA ASP A 201 -2.70 -6.08 -6.80
C ASP A 201 -2.07 -4.75 -6.38
N ILE A 202 -2.83 -3.80 -5.86
CA ILE A 202 -2.31 -2.52 -5.36
C ILE A 202 -1.48 -2.75 -4.09
N GLU A 203 -1.95 -3.61 -3.18
CA GLU A 203 -1.18 -4.04 -2.00
C GLU A 203 0.07 -4.83 -2.40
N ARG A 204 -0.04 -5.67 -3.43
CA ARG A 204 1.10 -6.45 -3.96
C ARG A 204 2.17 -5.53 -4.56
N LEU A 205 1.79 -4.52 -5.34
CA LEU A 205 2.70 -3.49 -5.86
C LEU A 205 3.33 -2.66 -4.74
N ALA A 206 2.57 -2.33 -3.70
CA ALA A 206 3.12 -1.64 -2.54
C ALA A 206 4.18 -2.47 -1.81
N ALA A 207 3.94 -3.77 -1.60
CA ALA A 207 4.96 -4.66 -1.08
C ALA A 207 6.17 -4.75 -2.01
N CYS A 208 5.94 -4.81 -3.33
CA CYS A 208 7.00 -4.83 -4.34
C CYS A 208 7.93 -3.61 -4.27
N THR A 209 7.41 -2.43 -3.89
CA THR A 209 8.24 -1.22 -3.74
C THR A 209 9.28 -1.32 -2.62
N LEU A 210 9.12 -2.27 -1.69
CA LEU A 210 10.08 -2.55 -0.63
C LEU A 210 11.22 -3.48 -1.06
N LEU A 211 11.16 -4.07 -2.26
CA LEU A 211 12.13 -5.06 -2.74
C LEU A 211 13.34 -4.40 -3.40
N HIS A 212 14.53 -4.85 -3.04
CA HIS A 212 15.82 -4.34 -3.53
C HIS A 212 16.83 -5.47 -3.76
N GLY A 213 17.94 -5.17 -4.45
CA GLY A 213 19.00 -6.12 -4.75
C GLY A 213 18.53 -7.21 -5.72
N ASP A 214 18.80 -8.47 -5.40
CA ASP A 214 18.14 -9.63 -6.03
C ASP A 214 16.65 -9.64 -5.64
N THR A 215 15.85 -8.96 -6.44
CA THR A 215 14.43 -8.75 -6.17
C THR A 215 13.60 -10.03 -6.24
N LEU A 216 14.08 -11.09 -6.91
CA LEU A 216 13.39 -12.38 -6.94
C LEU A 216 13.61 -13.15 -5.64
N ALA A 217 14.83 -13.14 -5.10
CA ALA A 217 15.11 -13.67 -3.76
C ALA A 217 14.30 -12.92 -2.69
N ALA A 218 14.28 -11.58 -2.76
CA ALA A 218 13.51 -10.73 -1.87
C ALA A 218 11.99 -11.01 -1.95
N ALA A 219 11.44 -11.18 -3.17
CA ALA A 219 10.04 -11.54 -3.37
C ALA A 219 9.72 -12.93 -2.81
N GLY A 220 10.57 -13.93 -3.07
CA GLY A 220 10.41 -15.27 -2.51
C GLY A 220 10.40 -15.27 -0.98
N PHE A 221 11.28 -14.49 -0.36
CA PHE A 221 11.29 -14.27 1.08
C PHE A 221 9.98 -13.63 1.58
N SER A 222 9.56 -12.54 0.93
CA SER A 222 8.34 -11.82 1.30
C SER A 222 7.09 -12.68 1.13
N SER A 223 7.04 -13.56 0.12
CA SER A 223 5.93 -14.49 -0.10
C SER A 223 5.82 -15.55 0.99
N GLN A 224 6.95 -16.05 1.50
CA GLN A 224 6.95 -17.06 2.56
C GLN A 224 6.62 -16.44 3.93
N THR A 225 7.33 -15.38 4.31
CA THR A 225 7.25 -14.81 5.66
C THR A 225 6.21 -13.69 5.79
N GLY A 226 5.74 -13.15 4.67
CA GLY A 226 4.85 -11.99 4.60
C GLY A 226 5.53 -10.66 4.92
N GLY A 227 6.82 -10.66 5.27
CA GLY A 227 7.52 -9.46 5.79
C GLY A 227 6.86 -8.84 7.03
N ARG A 228 5.94 -9.58 7.65
CA ARG A 228 5.09 -9.21 8.79
C ARG A 228 5.16 -10.33 9.83
N LEU A 229 4.87 -9.97 11.08
CA LEU A 229 4.71 -10.96 12.15
C LEU A 229 3.30 -11.55 12.08
N ASP A 230 3.17 -12.69 11.40
CA ASP A 230 1.95 -13.47 11.31
C ASP A 230 2.18 -14.81 12.03
N LEU A 231 1.99 -14.79 13.35
CA LEU A 231 2.21 -15.95 14.21
C LEU A 231 0.97 -16.83 14.22
N ARG A 232 1.18 -18.14 14.10
CA ARG A 232 0.13 -19.14 14.28
C ARG A 232 -0.45 -19.07 15.69
N THR A 233 -1.76 -18.86 15.77
CA THR A 233 -2.50 -18.74 17.03
C THR A 233 -2.93 -20.10 17.60
N ASP A 234 -2.83 -21.16 16.80
CA ASP A 234 -3.16 -22.53 17.19
C ASP A 234 -1.99 -23.29 17.82
N LEU A 235 -0.85 -22.62 18.01
CA LEU A 235 0.37 -23.18 18.60
C LEU A 235 0.72 -22.45 19.90
N GLU A 236 1.44 -23.15 20.79
CA GLU A 236 2.09 -22.51 21.93
C GLU A 236 2.99 -21.35 21.48
N PRO A 237 3.00 -20.19 22.17
CA PRO A 237 3.66 -18.97 21.67
C PRO A 237 5.12 -19.15 21.27
N ALA A 238 5.91 -19.86 22.08
CA ALA A 238 7.31 -20.14 21.77
C ALA A 238 7.47 -21.03 20.53
N GLN A 239 6.52 -21.93 20.27
CA GLN A 239 6.52 -22.79 19.08
C GLN A 239 6.04 -22.01 17.85
N ALA A 240 5.07 -21.10 18.00
CA ALA A 240 4.65 -20.19 16.93
C ALA A 240 5.83 -19.32 16.46
N TRP A 241 6.61 -18.78 17.41
CA TRP A 241 7.84 -18.06 17.10
C TRP A 241 8.89 -18.93 16.43
N LYS A 242 9.13 -20.16 16.92
CA LYS A 242 10.05 -21.11 16.26
C LYS A 242 9.68 -21.31 14.79
N ASN A 243 8.40 -21.52 14.50
CA ASN A 243 7.92 -21.75 13.15
C ASN A 243 8.08 -20.51 12.26
N TRP A 244 7.92 -19.31 12.81
CA TRP A 244 8.14 -18.07 12.05
C TRP A 244 9.63 -17.80 11.77
N ILE A 245 10.50 -18.10 12.74
CA ILE A 245 11.97 -17.97 12.62
C ILE A 245 12.53 -18.96 11.59
N GLY A 246 11.94 -20.14 11.49
CA GLY A 246 12.39 -21.23 10.62
C GLY A 246 12.76 -22.46 11.42
N THR A 247 12.36 -23.63 10.93
CA THR A 247 12.34 -24.87 11.72
C THR A 247 13.72 -25.40 12.14
N ASN A 248 14.76 -25.12 11.34
CA ASN A 248 16.16 -25.46 11.58
C ASN A 248 17.07 -24.23 11.75
N ALA A 249 16.49 -23.06 12.06
CA ALA A 249 17.27 -21.85 12.23
C ALA A 249 18.25 -21.98 13.42
N VAL A 250 19.48 -21.53 13.22
CA VAL A 250 20.43 -21.22 14.30
C VAL A 250 20.44 -19.71 14.46
N ALA A 251 19.33 -19.18 14.97
CA ALA A 251 19.10 -17.75 15.02
C ALA A 251 19.89 -17.08 16.15
N LYS A 252 20.42 -15.89 15.86
CA LYS A 252 20.98 -14.97 16.85
C LYS A 252 20.12 -13.73 16.98
N LEU A 253 19.61 -13.46 18.17
CA LEU A 253 18.85 -12.26 18.50
C LEU A 253 19.70 -11.34 19.38
N ASP A 254 19.92 -10.11 18.94
CA ASP A 254 20.46 -9.02 19.76
C ASP A 254 19.31 -8.04 20.07
N TRP A 255 18.82 -8.09 21.31
CA TRP A 255 17.74 -7.24 21.79
C TRP A 255 18.32 -6.11 22.63
N ASN A 256 18.67 -5.00 21.98
CA ASN A 256 19.26 -3.82 22.60
C ASN A 256 20.48 -4.15 23.49
N GLY A 257 21.40 -4.97 22.97
CA GLY A 257 22.60 -5.44 23.66
C GLY A 257 22.43 -6.75 24.43
N GLN A 258 21.19 -7.23 24.63
CA GLN A 258 20.94 -8.54 25.22
C GLN A 258 20.94 -9.61 24.13
N ILE A 259 21.96 -10.46 24.12
CA ILE A 259 22.11 -11.50 23.11
C ILE A 259 21.45 -12.81 23.57
N THR A 260 20.58 -13.36 22.71
CA THR A 260 19.98 -14.70 22.85
C THR A 260 20.27 -15.50 21.57
N GLU A 261 20.79 -16.71 21.70
CA GLU A 261 21.16 -17.55 20.55
C GLU A 261 20.51 -18.94 20.68
N ASP A 262 20.08 -19.49 19.54
CA ASP A 262 19.76 -20.90 19.42
C ASP A 262 21.05 -21.71 19.28
N ASP A 263 21.13 -22.86 19.97
CA ASP A 263 22.27 -23.77 19.84
C ASP A 263 21.79 -25.19 19.48
N LEU A 264 22.69 -26.02 18.93
CA LEU A 264 22.41 -27.38 18.48
C LEU A 264 21.86 -28.32 19.58
N ARG A 265 22.04 -27.97 20.86
CA ARG A 265 21.59 -28.73 22.04
C ARG A 265 20.38 -28.09 22.75
N ARG A 266 20.07 -26.83 22.46
CA ARG A 266 18.98 -26.01 23.02
C ARG A 266 18.23 -25.32 21.89
N ALA A 267 17.48 -26.13 21.13
CA ALA A 267 16.59 -25.60 20.11
C ALA A 267 15.58 -24.61 20.73
N ASN A 268 15.35 -23.47 20.06
CA ASN A 268 14.29 -22.51 20.34
C ASN A 268 14.46 -21.60 21.59
N ASN A 269 15.67 -21.19 21.94
CA ASN A 269 15.89 -20.14 22.94
C ASN A 269 15.37 -18.78 22.44
N VAL A 270 15.61 -18.46 21.17
CA VAL A 270 15.16 -17.20 20.58
C VAL A 270 13.63 -17.11 20.57
N GLY A 271 12.94 -18.17 20.14
CA GLY A 271 11.47 -18.17 20.16
C GLY A 271 10.87 -18.14 21.57
N LYS A 272 11.51 -18.76 22.57
CA LYS A 272 11.11 -18.61 23.98
C LYS A 272 11.28 -17.18 24.50
N PHE A 273 12.39 -16.53 24.16
CA PHE A 273 12.63 -15.14 24.51
C PHE A 273 11.56 -14.21 23.89
N LEU A 274 11.32 -14.36 22.59
CA LEU A 274 10.31 -13.55 21.88
C LEU A 274 8.89 -13.83 22.37
N ALA A 275 8.57 -15.06 22.77
CA ALA A 275 7.30 -15.37 23.43
C ALA A 275 7.14 -14.63 24.76
N ALA A 276 8.21 -14.57 25.57
CA ALA A 276 8.19 -13.84 26.84
C ALA A 276 8.04 -12.32 26.63
N GLU A 277 8.67 -11.74 25.60
CA GLU A 277 8.47 -10.34 25.23
C GLU A 277 7.06 -10.09 24.68
N GLY A 278 6.54 -11.01 23.85
CA GLY A 278 5.17 -10.97 23.32
C GLY A 278 4.08 -11.08 24.39
N ALA A 279 4.38 -11.72 25.54
CA ALA A 279 3.47 -11.79 26.67
C ALA A 279 3.35 -10.45 27.44
N LYS A 280 4.36 -9.58 27.33
CA LYS A 280 4.36 -8.24 27.95
C LYS A 280 3.68 -7.21 27.06
N ALA A 281 3.79 -7.38 25.75
CA ALA A 281 3.33 -6.41 24.78
C ALA A 281 3.08 -7.05 23.41
N ARG A 282 2.11 -6.51 22.66
CA ARG A 282 1.90 -6.94 21.28
C ARG A 282 3.05 -6.42 20.41
N LEU A 283 3.76 -7.36 19.78
CA LEU A 283 4.85 -7.06 18.84
C LEU A 283 4.31 -6.93 17.41
N SER A 284 4.85 -6.00 16.63
CA SER A 284 4.49 -5.83 15.22
C SER A 284 5.69 -5.35 14.40
N LEU A 285 6.07 -6.12 13.39
CA LEU A 285 7.18 -5.80 12.50
C LEU A 285 6.68 -5.07 11.25
N TYR A 286 7.35 -3.97 10.92
CA TYR A 286 7.14 -3.22 9.70
C TYR A 286 8.45 -3.15 8.96
N SER A 287 8.51 -3.83 7.82
CA SER A 287 9.66 -3.78 6.91
C SER A 287 9.66 -2.47 6.15
N ASP A 288 10.79 -1.77 6.14
CA ASP A 288 11.00 -0.56 5.34
C ASP A 288 11.78 -0.89 4.05
N ARG A 289 12.61 -1.95 4.08
CA ARG A 289 13.37 -2.45 2.93
C ARG A 289 13.66 -3.95 3.09
N ILE A 290 13.45 -4.70 2.01
CA ILE A 290 13.78 -6.12 1.88
C ILE A 290 14.78 -6.24 0.72
N GLU A 291 16.02 -6.55 1.03
CA GLU A 291 17.13 -6.56 0.09
C GLU A 291 17.65 -7.98 -0.10
N GLY A 292 17.47 -8.52 -1.31
CA GLY A 292 18.14 -9.74 -1.72
C GLY A 292 19.62 -9.43 -1.92
N MET A 293 20.46 -9.89 -1.00
CA MET A 293 21.91 -9.74 -1.12
C MET A 293 22.44 -10.65 -2.24
N ASP A 294 21.82 -11.83 -2.36
CA ASP A 294 22.02 -12.82 -3.42
C ASP A 294 20.78 -13.74 -3.47
N GLY A 295 20.82 -14.76 -4.34
CA GLY A 295 19.72 -15.73 -4.52
C GLY A 295 19.35 -16.58 -3.29
N ARG A 296 20.10 -16.48 -2.18
CA ARG A 296 19.94 -17.27 -0.94
C ARG A 296 20.05 -16.44 0.34
N THR A 297 20.33 -15.15 0.26
CA THR A 297 20.51 -14.29 1.43
C THR A 297 19.66 -13.04 1.29
N VAL A 298 18.83 -12.77 2.28
CA VAL A 298 17.99 -11.57 2.34
C VAL A 298 18.28 -10.79 3.61
N LYS A 299 18.46 -9.47 3.45
CA LYS A 299 18.55 -8.52 4.56
C LYS A 299 17.25 -7.73 4.64
N VAL A 300 16.64 -7.67 5.81
CA VAL A 300 15.43 -6.88 6.06
C VAL A 300 15.78 -5.77 7.04
N THR A 301 15.47 -4.53 6.69
CA THR A 301 15.55 -3.40 7.62
C THR A 301 14.17 -2.81 7.81
N GLY A 302 13.89 -2.34 9.02
CA GLY A 302 12.58 -1.84 9.36
C GLY A 302 12.47 -1.45 10.83
N ARG A 303 11.25 -1.58 11.36
CA ARG A 303 10.91 -1.19 12.72
C ARG A 303 10.13 -2.28 13.42
N LEU A 304 10.50 -2.58 14.65
CA LEU A 304 9.70 -3.38 15.56
C LEU A 304 8.91 -2.44 16.46
N TYR A 305 7.59 -2.55 16.42
CA TYR A 305 6.71 -1.86 17.35
C TYR A 305 6.33 -2.77 18.50
N ARG A 306 6.20 -2.13 19.66
CA ARG A 306 5.70 -2.74 20.88
C ARG A 306 4.51 -1.93 21.36
N ILE A 307 3.35 -2.56 21.45
CA ILE A 307 2.12 -1.95 21.97
C ILE A 307 1.84 -2.57 23.33
N SER A 308 1.85 -1.76 24.39
CA SER A 308 1.60 -2.23 25.75
C SER A 308 0.19 -2.84 25.85
N LEU A 309 0.09 -4.01 26.49
CA LEU A 309 -1.20 -4.64 26.76
C LEU A 309 -1.94 -4.00 27.94
N SER A 310 -1.23 -3.30 28.83
CA SER A 310 -1.85 -2.55 29.94
C SER A 310 -2.21 -1.13 29.54
N GLU A 311 -1.48 -0.54 28.58
CA GLU A 311 -1.64 0.85 28.14
C GLU A 311 -1.64 0.91 26.61
N HIS A 312 -2.78 0.58 25.99
CA HIS A 312 -2.88 0.40 24.53
C HIS A 312 -2.51 1.65 23.70
N GLN A 313 -2.48 2.82 24.33
CA GLN A 313 -2.07 4.09 23.71
C GLN A 313 -0.54 4.25 23.67
N VAL A 314 0.20 3.54 24.51
CA VAL A 314 1.67 3.57 24.53
C VAL A 314 2.19 2.62 23.47
N ARG A 315 2.72 3.22 22.41
CA ARG A 315 3.37 2.54 21.30
C ARG A 315 4.83 2.92 21.29
N ASP A 316 5.70 1.96 21.54
CA ASP A 316 7.13 2.13 21.34
C ASP A 316 7.56 1.57 20.00
N TRP A 317 8.67 2.06 19.47
CA TRP A 317 9.32 1.48 18.31
C TRP A 317 10.83 1.43 18.47
N ALA A 318 11.44 0.42 17.86
CA ALA A 318 12.88 0.27 17.75
C ALA A 318 13.27 -0.01 16.30
N PRO A 319 14.41 0.50 15.81
CA PRO A 319 14.96 0.07 14.54
C PRO A 319 15.29 -1.43 14.60
N SER A 320 15.06 -2.12 13.50
CA SER A 320 15.18 -3.57 13.40
C SER A 320 15.94 -3.93 12.12
N GLU A 321 16.91 -4.82 12.25
CA GLU A 321 17.68 -5.38 11.13
C GLU A 321 17.70 -6.91 11.23
N GLN A 322 17.34 -7.60 10.16
CA GLN A 322 17.32 -9.05 10.08
C GLN A 322 18.17 -9.54 8.90
N THR A 323 18.79 -10.70 9.06
CA THR A 323 19.39 -11.45 7.96
C THR A 323 18.77 -12.83 7.92
N TRP A 324 18.36 -13.24 6.73
CA TRP A 324 17.70 -14.52 6.44
C TRP A 324 18.52 -15.29 5.42
N ILE A 325 18.54 -16.61 5.56
CA ILE A 325 19.20 -17.52 4.63
C ILE A 325 18.18 -18.53 4.11
N TRP A 326 18.24 -18.82 2.81
CA TRP A 326 17.47 -19.89 2.18
C TRP A 326 18.12 -21.25 2.44
N ASP A 327 17.41 -22.13 3.15
CA ASP A 327 17.79 -23.53 3.27
C ASP A 327 17.30 -24.32 2.06
N THR A 328 18.23 -24.85 1.26
CA THR A 328 17.87 -25.61 0.05
C THR A 328 17.29 -26.99 0.34
N GLY A 329 17.63 -27.59 1.48
CA GLY A 329 17.14 -28.90 1.89
C GLY A 329 15.68 -28.84 2.35
N LEU A 330 15.34 -27.82 3.12
CA LEU A 330 13.98 -27.58 3.61
C LEU A 330 13.13 -26.74 2.66
N ARG A 331 13.76 -26.02 1.72
CA ARG A 331 13.10 -25.02 0.85
C ARG A 331 12.37 -23.96 1.67
N GLU A 332 13.07 -23.43 2.68
CA GLU A 332 12.52 -22.49 3.64
C GLU A 332 13.54 -21.37 3.91
N TRP A 333 13.07 -20.11 3.97
CA TRP A 333 13.84 -19.01 4.54
C TRP A 333 13.93 -19.14 6.07
N MET A 334 15.14 -19.07 6.61
CA MET A 334 15.44 -19.18 8.03
C MET A 334 16.16 -17.93 8.54
N LEU A 335 15.76 -17.47 9.71
CA LEU A 335 16.38 -16.32 10.36
C LEU A 335 17.78 -16.70 10.82
N LYS A 336 18.78 -16.01 10.30
CA LYS A 336 20.18 -16.12 10.74
C LYS A 336 20.44 -15.22 11.93
N SER A 337 20.06 -13.95 11.81
CA SER A 337 20.29 -12.96 12.84
C SER A 337 19.23 -11.86 12.82
N TRP A 338 18.93 -11.33 14.00
CA TRP A 338 18.02 -10.20 14.19
C TRP A 338 18.60 -9.26 15.25
N THR A 339 18.82 -8.00 14.89
CA THR A 339 19.20 -6.94 15.81
C THR A 339 18.04 -5.97 15.98
N ILE A 340 17.75 -5.62 17.22
CA ILE A 340 16.71 -4.65 17.60
C ILE A 340 17.37 -3.60 18.47
N GLY A 341 17.24 -2.33 18.06
CA GLY A 341 17.80 -1.20 18.81
C GLY A 341 17.01 -0.87 20.08
N ALA A 342 17.37 0.25 20.70
CA ALA A 342 16.62 0.79 21.83
C ALA A 342 15.21 1.21 21.41
N PHE A 343 14.22 0.89 22.26
CA PHE A 343 12.85 1.34 22.07
C PHE A 343 12.71 2.82 22.43
N THR A 344 11.99 3.54 21.58
CA THR A 344 11.64 4.94 21.78
C THR A 344 10.12 5.10 21.67
N VAL A 345 9.54 5.97 22.49
CA VAL A 345 8.10 6.23 22.48
C VAL A 345 7.72 6.86 21.13
N ALA A 346 6.80 6.23 20.41
CA ALA A 346 6.16 6.84 19.25
C ALA A 346 5.21 7.93 19.78
N LYS A 347 5.50 9.18 19.44
CA LYS A 347 4.60 10.30 19.72
C LYS A 347 3.39 10.29 18.81
#